data_AF-A0A2V6K9D9-F1
#
_entry.id   AF-A0A2V6K9D9-F1
#
_cell.length_a   1.000
_cell.length_b   1.000
_cell.length_c   1.000
_cell.angle_alpha   90.00
_cell.angle_beta   90.00
_cell.angle_gamma   90.00
#
_symmetry.space_group_name_H-M   'P 1'
#
loop_
_entity.id
_entity.type
_entity.pdbx_description
1 polymer ?
#
loop_
_entity_poly.entity_id
_entity_poly.type
_entity_poly.pdbx_seq_one_letter_code
_entity_poly.pdbx_strand_id
1 'polypeptide(L)' 'ELEDPYENMGAQLVREVASKTSDIAGDGTTTATVLAESIYKEGLRNVTAGANPTSLQRGIMRAVEV' A
#
# COMPACT_ATOMS: atom_id res chain seq x y z
N GLU A 1 -10.37 -4.45 -15.31
CA GLU A 1 -11.17 -4.45 -14.07
C GLU A 1 -11.33 -5.89 -13.62
N LEU A 2 -11.46 -6.13 -12.32
CA LEU A 2 -11.66 -7.46 -11.77
C LEU A 2 -13.16 -7.74 -11.60
N GLU A 3 -13.55 -9.01 -11.72
CA GLU A 3 -14.95 -9.44 -11.61
C GLU A 3 -15.48 -9.31 -10.18
N ASP A 4 -14.65 -9.61 -9.18
CA ASP A 4 -15.01 -9.43 -7.77
C ASP A 4 -14.94 -7.93 -7.39
N PRO A 5 -16.03 -7.35 -6.85
CA PRO A 5 -16.06 -5.94 -6.48
C PRO A 5 -15.06 -5.53 -5.39
N TYR A 6 -14.76 -6.40 -4.43
CA TYR A 6 -13.81 -6.12 -3.35
C TYR A 6 -12.37 -6.17 -3.84
N GLU A 7 -12.04 -7.17 -4.66
CA GLU A 7 -10.73 -7.25 -5.31
C GLU A 7 -10.53 -6.05 -6.25
N ASN A 8 -11.54 -5.71 -7.05
CA ASN A 8 -11.48 -4.57 -7.95
C ASN A 8 -11.29 -3.27 -7.14
N MET A 9 -12.03 -3.07 -6.04
CA MET A 9 -11.85 -1.91 -5.17
C MET A 9 -10.42 -1.81 -4.65
N GLY A 10 -9.84 -2.91 -4.14
CA GLY A 10 -8.45 -2.93 -3.68
C GLY A 10 -7.45 -2.60 -4.79
N ALA A 11 -7.63 -3.18 -5.97
CA ALA A 11 -6.78 -2.93 -7.13
C ALA A 11 -6.85 -1.46 -7.59
N GLN A 12 -8.04 -0.86 -7.60
CA GLN A 12 -8.20 0.55 -7.97
C GLN A 12 -7.57 1.49 -6.94
N LEU A 13 -7.64 1.17 -5.64
CA LEU A 13 -6.98 1.97 -4.59
C LEU A 13 -5.46 2.02 -4.80
N VAL A 14 -4.82 0.87 -5.04
CA VAL A 14 -3.37 0.82 -5.28
C VAL A 14 -3.00 1.52 -6.58
N ARG A 15 -3.79 1.33 -7.64
CA ARG A 15 -3.58 1.96 -8.95
C ARG A 15 -3.66 3.48 -8.87
N GLU A 16 -4.63 4.02 -8.15
CA GLU A 16 -4.81 5.48 -7.98
C GLU A 16 -3.59 6.10 -7.28
N VAL A 17 -3.07 5.46 -6.23
CA VAL A 17 -1.90 5.96 -5.49
C VAL A 17 -0.60 5.79 -6.30
N ALA A 18 -0.43 4.66 -7.00
CA ALA A 18 0.73 4.43 -7.84
C ALA A 18 0.79 5.41 -9.03
N SER A 19 -0.35 5.73 -9.65
CA SER A 19 -0.42 6.67 -10.78
C SER A 19 0.08 8.07 -10.38
N LYS A 20 -0.29 8.54 -9.18
CA LYS A 20 0.19 9.84 -8.65
C LYS A 20 1.70 9.93 -8.51
N THR A 21 2.38 8.80 -8.32
CA THR A 21 3.85 8.75 -8.30
C THR A 21 4.40 9.17 -9.66
N SER A 22 3.87 8.61 -10.74
CA SER A 22 4.27 8.99 -12.11
C SER A 22 3.84 10.40 -12.48
N ASP A 23 2.71 10.90 -11.99
CA ASP A 23 2.25 12.26 -12.31
C ASP A 23 3.21 13.34 -11.80
N ILE A 24 3.87 13.09 -10.66
CA ILE A 24 4.80 14.05 -10.03
C ILE A 24 6.26 13.74 -10.42
N ALA A 25 6.65 12.47 -10.41
CA ALA A 25 8.04 12.05 -10.60
C ALA A 25 8.38 11.64 -12.04
N GLY A 26 7.37 11.39 -12.89
CA GLY A 26 7.54 10.98 -14.29
C GLY A 26 7.80 9.48 -14.53
N ASP A 27 8.01 8.69 -13.47
CA ASP A 27 8.20 7.23 -13.48
C ASP A 27 7.92 6.67 -12.06
N GLY A 28 8.00 5.35 -11.87
CA GLY A 28 8.00 4.71 -10.54
C GLY A 28 6.68 4.05 -10.12
N THR A 29 5.69 3.99 -11.01
CA THR A 29 4.39 3.32 -10.74
C THR A 29 4.55 1.85 -10.37
N THR A 30 5.44 1.12 -11.05
CA THR A 30 5.71 -0.29 -10.75
C THR A 30 6.36 -0.46 -9.38
N THR A 31 7.36 0.38 -9.06
CA THR A 31 8.01 0.37 -7.74
C THR A 31 7.02 0.68 -6.62
N ALA A 32 6.17 1.70 -6.79
CA ALA A 32 5.14 2.04 -5.83
C ALA A 32 4.15 0.88 -5.61
N THR A 33 3.75 0.19 -6.69
CA THR A 33 2.83 -0.95 -6.62
C THR A 33 3.41 -2.11 -5.81
N VAL A 34 4.67 -2.49 -6.08
CA VAL A 34 5.33 -3.61 -5.38
C VAL A 34 5.62 -3.28 -3.91
N LEU A 35 5.98 -2.03 -3.61
CA LEU A 35 6.15 -1.58 -2.23
C LEU A 35 4.83 -1.61 -1.46
N ALA A 36 3.73 -1.14 -2.07
CA ALA A 36 2.41 -1.16 -1.45
C ALA A 36 1.96 -2.58 -1.12
N GLU A 37 2.13 -3.53 -2.05
CA GLU A 37 1.84 -4.96 -1.83
C GLU A 37 2.65 -5.50 -0.64
N SER A 38 3.96 -5.25 -0.63
CA SER A 38 4.88 -5.77 0.39
C SER A 38 4.54 -5.23 1.79
N ILE A 39 4.32 -3.92 1.90
CA ILE A 39 3.94 -3.26 3.16
C ILE A 39 2.61 -3.79 3.67
N TYR A 40 1.62 -3.92 2.78
CA TYR A 40 0.29 -4.42 3.15
C TYR A 40 0.34 -5.87 3.65
N LYS A 41 1.06 -6.74 2.93
CA LYS A 41 1.21 -8.16 3.27
C LYS A 41 1.87 -8.36 4.63
N GLU A 42 2.99 -7.68 4.90
CA GLU A 42 3.65 -7.76 6.21
C GLU A 42 2.85 -7.07 7.31
N GLY A 43 2.16 -5.97 6.99
CA GLY A 43 1.24 -5.30 7.91
C GLY A 43 0.13 -6.24 8.37
N LEU A 44 -0.55 -6.92 7.44
CA LEU A 44 -1.59 -7.90 7.75
C LEU A 44 -1.06 -9.04 8.63
N ARG A 45 0.12 -9.58 8.31
CA ARG A 45 0.77 -10.63 9.11
C ARG A 45 0.94 -10.20 10.57
N ASN A 46 1.40 -8.97 10.81
CA ASN A 46 1.57 -8.43 12.16
C ASN A 46 0.23 -8.19 12.87
N VAL A 47 -0.78 -7.70 12.15
CA VAL A 47 -2.13 -7.53 12.70
C VAL A 47 -2.73 -8.88 13.11
N THR A 48 -2.59 -9.91 12.29
CA THR A 48 -3.02 -11.28 12.63
C THR A 48 -2.28 -11.83 13.85
N ALA A 49 -1.03 -11.43 14.07
CA ALA A 49 -0.25 -11.76 15.27
C ALA A 49 -0.65 -10.94 16.52
N GLY A 50 -1.63 -10.04 16.43
CA GLY A 50 -2.16 -9.26 17.54
C GLY A 50 -1.60 -7.83 17.66
N ALA A 51 -0.80 -7.37 16.69
CA ALA A 51 -0.31 -6.00 16.69
C ALA A 51 -1.45 -5.00 16.41
N ASN A 52 -1.41 -3.84 17.06
CA ASN A 52 -2.39 -2.78 16.84
C ASN A 52 -2.18 -2.10 15.47
N PRO A 53 -3.18 -2.09 14.56
CA PRO A 53 -3.04 -1.51 13.22
C PRO A 53 -2.66 -0.02 13.21
N THR A 54 -3.22 0.77 14.13
CA THR A 54 -2.94 2.21 14.23
C THR A 54 -1.52 2.48 14.72
N SER A 55 -0.96 1.62 15.57
CA SER A 55 0.44 1.71 15.98
C SER A 55 1.38 1.31 14.84
N LEU A 56 1.04 0.26 14.07
CA LEU A 56 1.80 -0.12 12.87
C LEU A 56 1.83 1.01 11.84
N GLN A 57 0.67 1.60 11.53
CA GLN A 57 0.57 2.75 10.62
C GLN A 57 1.47 3.92 11.08
N ARG A 58 1.42 4.27 12.37
CA ARG A 58 2.28 5.32 12.94
C ARG A 58 3.77 4.98 12.82
N GLY A 59 4.13 3.72 13.01
CA GLY A 59 5.51 3.25 12.83
C GLY A 59 5.98 3.35 11.38
N ILE A 60 5.14 2.92 10.43
CA ILE A 60 5.42 3.02 8.99
C ILE A 60 5.61 4.49 8.57
N MET A 61 4.70 5.39 8.98
CA MET A 61 4.82 6.82 8.65
C MET A 61 6.14 7.41 9.15
N ARG A 62 6.51 7.13 10.40
CA ARG A 62 7.79 7.58 10.95
C ARG A 62 8.99 7.01 10.19
N ALA A 63 8.94 5.74 9.79
CA ALA A 63 10.06 5.12 9.08
C ALA A 63 10.28 5.70 7.67
N VAL A 64 9.23 6.24 7.04
CA VAL A 64 9.29 6.87 5.71
C VAL A 64 9.83 8.31 5.77
N GLU A 65 9.66 9.01 6.90
CA GLU A 65 10.12 10.39 7.09
C GLU A 65 11.62 10.52 7.43
N VAL A 66 12.31 9.40 7.68
CA VAL A 66 13.73 9.35 8.10
C VAL A 66 14.67 9.32 6.91
#